data_AF-A0AAF0LJZ1-F1
#
_entry.id   AF-A0AAF0LJZ1-F1
#
_cell.length_a   1.000
_cell.length_b   1.000
_cell.length_c   1.000
_cell.angle_alpha   90.00
_cell.angle_beta   90.00
_cell.angle_gamma   90.00
#
_symmetry.space_group_name_H-M   'P 1'
#
loop_
_entity.id
_entity.type
_entity.pdbx_description
1 polymer ?
#
loop_
_entity_poly.entity_id
_entity_poly.type
_entity_poly.pdbx_seq_one_letter_code
_entity_poly.pdbx_strand_id
1 'polypeptide(L)'
;MTEEHPDVVTLTAYPHGRRVGVFEETAGSHTFTYDDAWLQHSGEQTFTVSLPKTRRTHAGEPVRAYLQGMLPDDTRVTDRWARQFRTSASPLSLLRHVGADTAGAVQFADDHGSNLTIAGGLHPVSDSDIAAHLRALHADPAGWAFPESEFTLAGFQPKFALRRTATGWAVPWGAEPSTDIIKPGITGLAGQAMVEHRTQRAARLVGLPAAVTTVEVFDGIPVLVVERFDRTVTADGHVERVHQEDLMQALGRDPETKYQGDGGPGVHTAADVIRTACGADAANTAVKDFFKAVAFHWVTVSTDAHAKNYSLLHAPAGSRLAPMYDAASALPYPDIRG
;
A
#
# COMPACT_ATOMS: atom_id res chain seq x y z
N MET A 1 -13.52 -36.44 22.96
CA MET A 1 -13.83 -35.04 22.64
C MET A 1 -12.57 -34.26 22.93
N THR A 2 -11.68 -34.18 21.96
CA THR A 2 -10.56 -33.24 21.99
C THR A 2 -11.17 -31.87 21.75
N GLU A 3 -11.06 -30.97 22.73
CA GLU A 3 -11.33 -29.55 22.51
C GLU A 3 -10.35 -29.08 21.42
N GLU A 4 -10.85 -28.88 20.21
CA GLU A 4 -10.12 -28.11 19.21
C GLU A 4 -10.05 -26.67 19.76
N HIS A 5 -8.89 -26.32 20.32
CA HIS A 5 -8.57 -24.92 20.52
C HIS A 5 -8.62 -24.24 19.15
N PRO A 6 -9.36 -23.13 18.98
CA PRO A 6 -9.34 -22.42 17.71
C PRO A 6 -7.89 -22.03 17.39
N ASP A 7 -7.44 -22.29 16.17
CA ASP A 7 -6.11 -21.89 15.73
C ASP A 7 -5.99 -20.37 15.87
N VAL A 8 -5.20 -19.94 16.86
CA VAL A 8 -4.89 -18.53 17.08
C VAL A 8 -3.72 -18.17 16.18
N VAL A 9 -3.94 -17.20 15.28
CA VAL A 9 -2.89 -16.66 14.42
C VAL A 9 -2.43 -15.34 15.04
N THR A 10 -1.12 -15.19 15.25
CA THR A 10 -0.52 -13.93 15.73
C THR A 10 0.52 -13.40 14.76
N LEU A 11 0.60 -12.07 14.67
CA LEU A 11 1.60 -11.37 13.87
C LEU A 11 1.92 -10.03 14.50
N THR A 12 3.20 -9.75 14.70
CA THR A 12 3.67 -8.50 15.29
C THR A 12 3.98 -7.47 14.21
N ALA A 13 3.62 -6.21 14.46
CA ALA A 13 3.93 -5.08 13.58
C ALA A 13 5.22 -4.35 13.97
N TYR A 14 6.10 -4.13 13.00
CA TYR A 14 7.41 -3.49 13.15
C TYR A 14 7.61 -2.30 12.17
N PRO A 15 6.87 -1.20 12.28
CA PRO A 15 7.21 0.02 11.54
C PRO A 15 8.61 0.49 11.88
N HIS A 16 9.42 0.73 10.85
CA HIS A 16 10.83 1.15 10.98
C HIS A 16 11.66 0.18 11.84
N GLY A 17 11.35 -1.13 11.81
CA GLY A 17 12.03 -2.15 12.61
C GLY A 17 11.72 -2.09 14.12
N ARG A 18 10.82 -1.22 14.56
CA ARG A 18 10.43 -1.09 15.96
C ARG A 18 9.12 -1.82 16.23
N ARG A 19 9.14 -2.72 17.21
CA ARG A 19 7.94 -3.41 17.69
C ARG A 19 6.90 -2.42 18.23
N VAL A 20 5.69 -2.47 17.69
CA VAL A 20 4.58 -1.59 18.10
C VAL A 20 3.49 -2.35 18.85
N GLY A 21 3.18 -3.57 18.42
CA GLY A 21 2.11 -4.37 19.00
C GLY A 21 1.82 -5.63 18.19
N VAL A 22 0.87 -6.42 18.68
CA VAL A 22 0.52 -7.73 18.14
C VAL A 22 -0.90 -7.70 17.60
N PHE A 23 -1.06 -8.17 16.36
CA PHE A 23 -2.34 -8.56 15.80
C PHE A 23 -2.62 -10.02 16.14
N GLU A 24 -3.85 -10.32 16.53
CA GLU A 24 -4.33 -11.67 16.77
C GLU A 24 -5.64 -11.91 16.00
N GLU A 25 -5.75 -13.09 15.39
CA GLU A 25 -6.98 -13.59 14.81
C GLU A 25 -7.37 -14.89 15.51
N THR A 26 -8.58 -14.91 16.07
CA THR A 26 -9.17 -16.07 16.75
C THR A 26 -10.61 -16.25 16.27
N ALA A 27 -10.90 -17.36 15.58
CA ALA A 27 -12.22 -17.68 15.03
C ALA A 27 -12.86 -16.51 14.22
N GLY A 28 -12.04 -15.82 13.41
CA GLY A 28 -12.45 -14.67 12.60
C GLY A 28 -12.54 -13.33 13.33
N SER A 29 -12.42 -13.32 14.67
CA SER A 29 -12.28 -12.09 15.45
C SER A 29 -10.86 -11.57 15.35
N HIS A 30 -10.71 -10.28 15.05
CA HIS A 30 -9.42 -9.60 14.93
C HIS A 30 -9.20 -8.66 16.11
N THR A 31 -8.04 -8.73 16.73
CA THR A 31 -7.60 -7.79 17.77
C THR A 31 -6.21 -7.26 17.50
N PHE A 32 -5.93 -6.07 18.02
CA PHE A 32 -4.60 -5.48 18.01
C PHE A 32 -4.28 -4.95 19.41
N THR A 33 -3.15 -5.38 19.99
CA THR A 33 -2.71 -4.94 21.31
C THR A 33 -1.36 -4.25 21.20
N TYR A 34 -1.33 -2.97 21.59
CA TYR A 34 -0.09 -2.20 21.68
C TYR A 34 0.82 -2.70 22.80
N ASP A 35 2.11 -2.59 22.55
CA ASP A 35 3.14 -2.75 23.57
C ASP A 35 3.21 -1.55 24.51
N ASP A 36 3.44 -1.82 25.80
CA ASP A 36 3.59 -0.77 26.82
C ASP A 36 4.74 0.19 26.47
N ALA A 37 5.84 -0.34 25.91
CA ALA A 37 6.98 0.46 25.48
C ALA A 37 6.65 1.42 24.33
N TRP A 38 5.70 1.07 23.45
CA TRP A 38 5.22 1.96 22.40
C TRP A 38 4.26 3.01 22.96
N LEU A 39 3.33 2.61 23.84
CA LEU A 39 2.38 3.52 24.48
C LEU A 39 3.09 4.60 25.30
N GLN A 40 4.12 4.23 26.05
CA GLN A 40 4.91 5.14 26.89
C GLN A 40 5.89 6.01 26.10
N HIS A 41 6.15 5.68 24.83
CA HIS A 41 7.03 6.49 24.01
C HIS A 41 6.41 7.86 23.79
N SER A 42 7.12 8.91 24.22
CA SER A 42 6.69 10.31 24.15
C SER A 42 6.61 10.87 22.73
N GLY A 43 7.05 10.10 21.72
CA GLY A 43 6.84 10.45 20.32
C GLY A 43 5.35 10.36 19.96
N GLU A 44 4.83 11.41 19.34
CA GLU A 44 3.50 11.48 18.73
C GLU A 44 3.38 10.63 17.46
N GLN A 45 4.21 9.60 17.31
CA GLN A 45 4.22 8.80 16.10
C GLN A 45 2.96 7.94 16.03
N THR A 46 2.08 8.30 15.10
CA THR A 46 0.88 7.55 14.77
C THR A 46 1.25 6.24 14.07
N PHE A 47 0.77 5.12 14.60
CA PHE A 47 0.81 3.83 13.89
C PHE A 47 -0.36 3.72 12.90
N THR A 48 -1.56 4.09 13.31
CA THR A 48 -2.72 4.29 12.44
C THR A 48 -3.69 5.20 13.15
N VAL A 49 -4.38 6.05 12.40
CA VAL A 49 -5.40 6.96 12.93
C VAL A 49 -6.58 6.20 13.54
N SER A 50 -6.93 5.02 12.99
CA SER A 50 -8.10 4.26 13.44
C SER A 50 -7.88 3.44 14.72
N LEU A 51 -6.62 3.24 15.14
CA LEU A 51 -6.24 2.54 16.37
C LEU A 51 -5.45 3.48 17.31
N PRO A 52 -6.06 4.50 17.94
CA PRO A 52 -5.33 5.50 18.71
C PRO A 52 -4.66 4.92 19.98
N LYS A 53 -3.51 5.50 20.37
CA LYS A 53 -2.74 5.13 21.59
C LYS A 53 -3.52 5.36 22.90
N THR A 54 -4.67 6.04 22.87
CA THR A 54 -5.54 6.24 24.03
C THR A 54 -6.16 4.94 24.54
N ARG A 55 -6.09 3.87 23.75
CA ARG A 55 -6.52 2.52 24.12
C ARG A 55 -5.42 1.52 23.79
N ARG A 56 -5.11 0.63 24.74
CA ARG A 56 -4.10 -0.42 24.57
C ARG A 56 -4.52 -1.50 23.58
N THR A 57 -5.76 -1.98 23.67
CA THR A 57 -6.27 -3.08 22.84
C THR A 57 -7.46 -2.63 22.01
N HIS A 58 -7.41 -2.89 20.71
CA HIS A 58 -8.45 -2.62 19.74
C HIS A 58 -9.00 -3.94 19.19
N ALA A 59 -10.24 -3.94 18.72
CA ALA A 59 -10.89 -5.15 18.21
C ALA A 59 -11.92 -4.82 17.12
N GLY A 60 -12.25 -5.82 16.32
CA GLY A 60 -13.31 -5.75 15.33
C GLY A 60 -12.89 -5.02 14.05
N GLU A 61 -13.84 -4.29 13.47
CA GLU A 61 -13.74 -3.78 12.10
C GLU A 61 -12.50 -2.90 11.82
N PRO A 62 -12.09 -1.95 12.68
CA PRO A 62 -10.91 -1.14 12.41
C PRO A 62 -9.62 -1.95 12.28
N VAL A 63 -9.48 -3.01 13.08
CA VAL A 63 -8.32 -3.91 13.05
C VAL A 63 -8.30 -4.70 11.74
N ARG A 64 -9.44 -5.29 11.37
CA ARG A 64 -9.58 -6.05 10.12
C ARG A 64 -9.36 -5.14 8.90
N ALA A 65 -9.97 -3.96 8.88
CA ALA A 65 -9.84 -2.97 7.82
C ALA A 65 -8.38 -2.54 7.59
N TYR A 66 -7.63 -2.31 8.68
CA TYR A 66 -6.21 -2.00 8.59
C TYR A 66 -5.41 -3.11 7.89
N LEU A 67 -5.60 -4.36 8.32
CA LEU A 67 -4.91 -5.53 7.76
C LEU A 67 -5.32 -5.79 6.30
N GLN A 68 -6.63 -5.77 6.00
CA GLN A 68 -7.14 -5.96 4.64
C GLN A 68 -6.64 -4.87 3.70
N GLY A 69 -6.49 -3.64 4.19
CA GLY A 69 -5.95 -2.51 3.42
C GLY A 69 -4.50 -2.68 2.96
N MET A 70 -3.76 -3.67 3.49
CA MET A 70 -2.40 -4.01 3.06
C MET A 70 -2.36 -5.03 1.90
N LEU A 71 -3.48 -5.67 1.60
CA LEU A 71 -3.59 -6.77 0.64
C LEU A 71 -4.23 -6.31 -0.68
N PRO A 72 -4.03 -7.07 -1.76
CA PRO A 72 -4.77 -6.90 -3.02
C PRO A 72 -6.29 -6.86 -2.79
N ASP A 73 -6.98 -5.97 -3.50
CA ASP A 73 -8.44 -5.87 -3.49
C ASP A 73 -9.08 -7.00 -4.32
N ASP A 74 -8.32 -7.64 -5.22
CA ASP A 74 -8.79 -8.75 -6.05
C ASP A 74 -8.70 -10.08 -5.29
N THR A 75 -9.84 -10.62 -4.88
CA THR A 75 -9.93 -11.86 -4.10
C THR A 75 -9.32 -13.07 -4.81
N ARG A 76 -9.24 -13.07 -6.15
CA ARG A 76 -8.58 -14.14 -6.90
C ARG A 76 -7.08 -14.23 -6.58
N VAL A 77 -6.45 -13.10 -6.24
CA VAL A 77 -5.04 -13.04 -5.81
C VAL A 77 -4.90 -13.62 -4.40
N THR A 78 -5.72 -13.16 -3.46
CA THR A 78 -5.67 -13.62 -2.07
C THR A 78 -6.02 -15.11 -1.94
N ASP A 79 -7.00 -15.62 -2.70
CA ASP A 79 -7.37 -17.04 -2.75
C ASP A 79 -6.28 -17.91 -3.36
N ARG A 80 -5.52 -17.36 -4.31
CA ARG A 80 -4.35 -18.04 -4.87
C ARG A 80 -3.22 -18.12 -3.86
N TRP A 81 -2.92 -17.02 -3.17
CA TRP A 81 -1.93 -17.00 -2.10
C TRP A 81 -2.29 -17.95 -0.97
N ALA A 82 -3.55 -17.98 -0.54
CA ALA A 82 -4.04 -18.93 0.46
C ALA A 82 -3.74 -20.39 0.05
N ARG A 83 -4.02 -20.76 -1.20
CA ARG A 83 -3.70 -22.09 -1.74
C ARG A 83 -2.19 -22.35 -1.84
N GLN A 84 -1.42 -21.37 -2.32
CA GLN A 84 0.03 -21.47 -2.48
C GLN A 84 0.76 -21.65 -1.14
N PHE A 85 0.39 -20.86 -0.14
CA PHE A 85 0.97 -20.92 1.20
C PHE A 85 0.33 -21.99 2.09
N ARG A 86 -0.76 -22.61 1.62
CA ARG A 86 -1.56 -23.61 2.36
C ARG A 86 -2.06 -23.05 3.70
N THR A 87 -2.65 -21.86 3.63
CA THR A 87 -3.19 -21.11 4.77
C THR A 87 -4.59 -20.57 4.44
N SER A 88 -5.25 -19.91 5.39
CA SER A 88 -6.54 -19.24 5.13
C SER A 88 -6.35 -17.97 4.28
N ALA A 89 -7.42 -17.54 3.60
CA ALA A 89 -7.42 -16.25 2.90
C ALA A 89 -7.62 -15.06 3.86
N SER A 90 -7.51 -15.26 5.18
CA SER A 90 -7.65 -14.18 6.16
C SER A 90 -6.47 -13.22 6.05
N PRO A 91 -6.67 -11.91 6.31
CA PRO A 91 -5.61 -10.93 6.12
C PRO A 91 -4.36 -11.22 6.94
N LEU A 92 -4.53 -11.64 8.19
CA LEU A 92 -3.43 -11.92 9.09
C LEU A 92 -2.62 -13.14 8.62
N SER A 93 -3.30 -14.21 8.20
CA SER A 93 -2.68 -15.41 7.65
C SER A 93 -1.86 -15.13 6.39
N LEU A 94 -2.37 -14.30 5.48
CA LEU A 94 -1.66 -13.92 4.27
C LEU A 94 -0.45 -13.03 4.56
N LEU A 95 -0.61 -12.01 5.42
CA LEU A 95 0.46 -11.08 5.80
C LEU A 95 1.64 -11.77 6.48
N ARG A 96 1.44 -12.94 7.10
CA ARG A 96 2.55 -13.76 7.62
C ARG A 96 3.55 -14.16 6.53
N HIS A 97 3.10 -14.26 5.27
CA HIS A 97 3.93 -14.70 4.14
C HIS A 97 4.37 -13.55 3.23
N VAL A 98 3.57 -12.49 3.11
CA VAL A 98 3.82 -11.37 2.18
C VAL A 98 4.00 -10.01 2.88
N GLY A 99 4.12 -10.00 4.20
CA GLY A 99 4.13 -8.78 5.00
C GLY A 99 5.52 -8.19 5.27
N ALA A 100 6.58 -8.69 4.63
CA ALA A 100 7.95 -8.19 4.85
C ALA A 100 8.20 -6.84 4.17
N ASP A 101 7.54 -6.60 3.02
CA ASP A 101 7.54 -5.33 2.30
C ASP A 101 6.11 -4.91 1.93
N THR A 102 5.48 -4.10 2.78
CA THR A 102 4.12 -3.58 2.56
C THR A 102 4.13 -2.11 2.14
N ALA A 103 2.95 -1.58 1.81
CA ALA A 103 2.70 -0.15 1.86
C ALA A 103 3.12 0.42 3.23
N GLY A 104 3.85 1.54 3.22
CA GLY A 104 4.31 2.22 4.42
C GLY A 104 5.57 1.58 4.99
N ALA A 105 5.81 1.81 6.28
CA ALA A 105 7.03 1.35 6.94
C ALA A 105 6.84 0.06 7.73
N VAL A 106 5.61 -0.43 7.83
CA VAL A 106 5.27 -1.61 8.61
C VAL A 106 5.85 -2.84 7.93
N GLN A 107 6.45 -3.67 8.77
CA GLN A 107 6.81 -5.03 8.42
C GLN A 107 6.10 -5.94 9.41
N PHE A 108 5.55 -7.03 8.90
CA PHE A 108 4.87 -8.02 9.70
C PHE A 108 5.79 -9.23 9.90
N ALA A 109 5.89 -9.66 11.15
CA ALA A 109 6.84 -10.67 11.57
C ALA A 109 6.32 -11.44 12.78
N ASP A 110 6.99 -12.54 13.11
CA ASP A 110 6.73 -13.22 14.38
C ASP A 110 7.11 -12.33 15.58
N ASP A 111 6.75 -12.78 16.78
CA ASP A 111 6.99 -12.04 18.02
C ASP A 111 8.48 -11.80 18.32
N HIS A 112 9.38 -12.54 17.67
CA HIS A 112 10.82 -12.40 17.81
C HIS A 112 11.45 -11.54 16.70
N GLY A 113 10.65 -11.13 15.70
CA GLY A 113 11.15 -10.40 14.54
C GLY A 113 12.09 -11.25 13.68
N SER A 114 11.98 -12.59 13.73
CA SER A 114 13.00 -13.49 13.18
C SER A 114 13.27 -13.23 11.70
N ASN A 115 12.21 -13.03 10.90
CA ASN A 115 12.31 -12.70 9.47
C ASN A 115 12.89 -11.29 9.20
N LEU A 116 12.83 -10.37 10.16
CA LEU A 116 13.43 -9.04 10.05
C LEU A 116 14.93 -9.05 10.41
N THR A 117 15.39 -10.05 11.15
CA THR A 117 16.81 -10.22 11.49
C THR A 117 17.62 -10.91 10.40
N ILE A 118 16.94 -11.49 9.39
CA ILE A 118 17.60 -12.05 8.22
C ILE A 118 18.24 -10.90 7.45
N ALA A 119 19.58 -10.94 7.33
CA ALA A 119 20.31 -10.03 6.46
C ALA A 119 19.73 -10.18 5.04
N GLY A 120 19.04 -9.14 4.59
CA GLY A 120 18.42 -9.13 3.27
C GLY A 120 19.43 -8.99 2.14
N GLY A 121 18.92 -9.01 0.92
CA GLY A 121 19.74 -8.83 -0.26
C GLY A 121 18.92 -8.46 -1.49
N LEU A 122 19.64 -8.26 -2.59
CA LEU A 122 19.07 -7.92 -3.89
C LEU A 122 19.46 -9.00 -4.88
N HIS A 123 18.47 -9.69 -5.45
CA HIS A 123 18.67 -10.61 -6.57
C HIS A 123 18.50 -9.84 -7.89
N PRO A 124 19.56 -9.62 -8.68
CA PRO A 124 19.44 -8.91 -9.95
C PRO A 124 18.46 -9.61 -10.90
N VAL A 125 17.64 -8.83 -11.59
CA VAL A 125 16.72 -9.33 -12.62
C VAL A 125 16.96 -8.60 -13.93
N SER A 126 16.93 -9.36 -15.03
CA SER A 126 17.09 -8.79 -16.36
C SER A 126 15.78 -8.26 -16.92
N ASP A 127 15.87 -7.40 -17.93
CA ASP A 127 14.70 -6.93 -18.68
C ASP A 127 13.89 -8.10 -19.29
N SER A 128 14.56 -9.21 -19.62
CA SER A 128 13.91 -10.41 -20.15
C SER A 128 13.09 -11.15 -19.08
N ASP A 129 13.59 -11.22 -17.85
CA ASP A 129 12.87 -11.81 -16.72
C ASP A 129 11.62 -10.98 -16.39
N ILE A 130 11.76 -9.65 -16.38
CA ILE A 130 10.65 -8.72 -16.19
C ILE A 130 9.62 -8.89 -17.31
N ALA A 131 10.05 -8.93 -18.57
CA ALA A 131 9.15 -9.16 -19.70
C ALA A 131 8.42 -10.52 -19.64
N ALA A 132 9.11 -11.58 -19.24
CA ALA A 132 8.50 -12.90 -19.06
C ALA A 132 7.40 -12.86 -17.98
N HIS A 133 7.68 -12.20 -16.85
CA HIS A 133 6.70 -12.01 -15.79
C HIS A 133 5.51 -11.15 -16.26
N LEU A 134 5.75 -10.05 -16.98
CA LEU A 134 4.69 -9.20 -17.54
C LEU A 134 3.75 -9.98 -18.49
N ARG A 135 4.29 -10.86 -19.33
CA ARG A 135 3.49 -11.73 -20.21
C ARG A 135 2.64 -12.71 -19.41
N ALA A 136 3.22 -13.31 -18.37
CA ALA A 136 2.49 -14.21 -17.47
C ALA A 136 1.35 -13.45 -16.75
N LEU A 137 1.62 -12.24 -16.27
CA LEU A 137 0.63 -11.39 -15.60
C LEU A 137 -0.50 -10.94 -16.54
N HIS A 138 -0.19 -10.71 -17.82
CA HIS A 138 -1.21 -10.41 -18.82
C HIS A 138 -2.11 -11.62 -19.12
N ALA A 139 -1.54 -12.82 -19.17
CA ALA A 139 -2.28 -14.06 -19.38
C ALA A 139 -3.09 -14.47 -18.14
N ASP A 140 -2.59 -14.16 -16.95
CA ASP A 140 -3.20 -14.48 -15.68
C ASP A 140 -3.06 -13.30 -14.69
N PRO A 141 -4.03 -12.36 -14.70
CA PRO A 141 -4.01 -11.16 -13.87
C PRO A 141 -3.95 -11.41 -12.37
N ALA A 142 -4.18 -12.63 -11.87
CA ALA A 142 -4.04 -12.96 -10.46
C ALA A 142 -2.60 -13.39 -10.07
N GLY A 143 -1.65 -13.40 -11.01
CA GLY A 143 -0.25 -13.77 -10.81
C GLY A 143 0.66 -12.66 -10.27
N TRP A 144 0.18 -11.84 -9.33
CA TRP A 144 0.82 -10.58 -8.91
C TRP A 144 2.22 -10.72 -8.31
N ALA A 145 2.51 -11.87 -7.69
CA ALA A 145 3.79 -12.06 -7.03
C ALA A 145 4.89 -12.26 -8.08
N PHE A 146 5.87 -11.36 -8.09
CA PHE A 146 7.14 -11.65 -8.73
C PHE A 146 7.80 -12.81 -7.97
N PRO A 147 8.40 -13.81 -8.64
CA PRO A 147 9.08 -14.92 -7.97
C PRO A 147 10.03 -14.42 -6.86
N GLU A 148 10.00 -15.10 -5.71
CA GLU A 148 10.83 -14.79 -4.53
C GLU A 148 10.51 -13.47 -3.80
N SER A 149 9.54 -12.68 -4.25
CA SER A 149 9.13 -11.46 -3.55
C SER A 149 8.24 -11.76 -2.33
N GLU A 150 8.57 -11.16 -1.19
CA GLU A 150 7.78 -11.19 0.06
C GLU A 150 6.96 -9.90 0.23
N PHE A 151 6.44 -9.41 -0.89
CA PHE A 151 5.85 -8.09 -1.04
C PHE A 151 4.34 -8.15 -1.16
N THR A 152 3.66 -7.12 -0.62
CA THR A 152 2.23 -6.89 -0.86
C THR A 152 1.91 -5.41 -1.07
N LEU A 153 0.99 -5.15 -2.00
CA LEU A 153 0.36 -3.85 -2.18
C LEU A 153 -1.13 -4.01 -2.48
N ALA A 154 -1.88 -2.99 -2.07
CA ALA A 154 -3.31 -2.91 -2.31
C ALA A 154 -3.68 -2.41 -3.72
N GLY A 155 -4.99 -2.42 -3.96
CA GLY A 155 -5.63 -2.04 -5.22
C GLY A 155 -6.10 -3.25 -6.01
N PHE A 156 -6.69 -3.01 -7.19
CA PHE A 156 -7.28 -4.07 -8.02
C PHE A 156 -6.48 -4.34 -9.31
N GLN A 157 -5.67 -3.39 -9.78
CA GLN A 157 -4.84 -3.59 -10.97
C GLN A 157 -3.62 -4.45 -10.65
N PRO A 158 -3.30 -5.46 -11.49
CA PRO A 158 -2.07 -6.22 -11.38
C PRO A 158 -0.83 -5.33 -11.33
N LYS A 159 0.03 -5.58 -10.35
CA LYS A 159 1.27 -4.84 -10.12
C LYS A 159 2.22 -5.67 -9.28
N PHE A 160 3.50 -5.36 -9.38
CA PHE A 160 4.56 -5.90 -8.54
C PHE A 160 5.55 -4.79 -8.22
N ALA A 161 6.43 -4.99 -7.25
CA ALA A 161 7.47 -4.03 -6.92
C ALA A 161 8.86 -4.63 -7.03
N LEU A 162 9.80 -3.79 -7.44
CA LEU A 162 11.20 -4.11 -7.57
C LEU A 162 12.05 -3.03 -6.89
N ARG A 163 13.32 -3.36 -6.68
CA ARG A 163 14.36 -2.42 -6.29
C ARG A 163 15.05 -1.89 -7.55
N ARG A 164 15.08 -0.57 -7.71
CA ARG A 164 15.94 0.09 -8.69
C ARG A 164 17.34 0.25 -8.12
N THR A 165 18.33 -0.19 -8.89
CA THR A 165 19.76 -0.14 -8.54
C THR A 165 20.52 0.69 -9.58
N ALA A 166 21.81 0.95 -9.32
CA ALA A 166 22.67 1.64 -10.29
C ALA A 166 22.84 0.88 -11.63
N THR A 167 22.63 -0.44 -11.63
CA THR A 167 22.88 -1.32 -12.79
C THR A 167 21.61 -1.92 -13.40
N GLY A 168 20.42 -1.52 -12.91
CA GLY A 168 19.14 -2.06 -13.38
C GLY A 168 18.22 -2.46 -12.23
N TRP A 169 17.49 -3.55 -12.41
CA TRP A 169 16.43 -3.99 -11.51
C TRP A 169 16.87 -5.17 -10.63
N ALA A 170 16.29 -5.27 -9.43
CA ALA A 170 16.48 -6.41 -8.54
C ALA A 170 15.22 -6.74 -7.75
N VAL A 171 15.05 -8.01 -7.38
CA VAL A 171 14.08 -8.47 -6.39
C VAL A 171 14.70 -8.33 -5.00
N PRO A 172 14.11 -7.53 -4.10
CA PRO A 172 14.56 -7.47 -2.72
C PRO A 172 14.03 -8.66 -1.93
N TRP A 173 14.81 -9.12 -0.95
CA TRP A 173 14.40 -10.16 0.00
C TRP A 173 14.88 -9.86 1.42
N GLY A 174 14.26 -10.49 2.42
CA GLY A 174 14.54 -10.22 3.83
C GLY A 174 14.20 -8.78 4.21
N ALA A 175 15.13 -8.07 4.84
CA ALA A 175 14.91 -6.70 5.30
C ALA A 175 14.99 -5.62 4.19
N GLU A 176 15.49 -5.95 2.99
CA GLU A 176 15.60 -4.99 1.87
C GLU A 176 14.21 -4.62 1.34
N PRO A 177 13.89 -3.33 1.15
CA PRO A 177 12.63 -2.91 0.55
C PRO A 177 12.74 -2.74 -0.98
N SER A 178 11.59 -2.89 -1.65
CA SER A 178 11.39 -2.35 -3.00
C SER A 178 11.36 -0.82 -3.00
N THR A 179 11.64 -0.22 -4.17
CA THR A 179 11.61 1.24 -4.38
C THR A 179 10.65 1.68 -5.47
N ASP A 180 10.20 0.76 -6.32
CA ASP A 180 9.40 1.09 -7.49
C ASP A 180 8.28 0.07 -7.66
N ILE A 181 7.11 0.56 -8.07
CA ILE A 181 5.96 -0.25 -8.43
C ILE A 181 5.85 -0.28 -9.95
N ILE A 182 5.74 -1.48 -10.52
CA ILE A 182 5.61 -1.72 -11.95
C ILE A 182 4.16 -2.12 -12.24
N LYS A 183 3.50 -1.35 -13.13
CA LYS A 183 2.11 -1.60 -13.56
C LYS A 183 2.09 -1.88 -15.08
N PRO A 184 1.60 -3.05 -15.54
CA PRO A 184 1.61 -3.47 -16.95
C PRO A 184 0.57 -2.76 -17.84
N GLY A 185 -0.05 -1.68 -17.37
CA GLY A 185 -1.26 -1.13 -17.99
C GLY A 185 -2.51 -1.98 -17.70
N ILE A 186 -3.69 -1.51 -18.13
CA ILE A 186 -4.94 -2.26 -18.01
C ILE A 186 -5.27 -2.94 -19.35
N THR A 187 -5.46 -4.25 -19.33
CA THR A 187 -5.88 -5.02 -20.52
C THR A 187 -7.18 -4.45 -21.10
N GLY A 188 -7.19 -4.19 -22.42
CA GLY A 188 -8.33 -3.58 -23.11
C GLY A 188 -8.29 -2.05 -23.15
N LEU A 189 -7.45 -1.38 -22.36
CA LEU A 189 -7.25 0.07 -22.40
C LEU A 189 -5.93 0.42 -23.07
N ALA A 190 -5.99 0.70 -24.37
CA ALA A 190 -4.82 1.02 -25.17
C ALA A 190 -4.02 2.18 -24.55
N GLY A 191 -2.72 1.94 -24.32
CA GLY A 191 -1.81 2.96 -23.79
C GLY A 191 -2.09 3.42 -22.36
N GLN A 192 -2.82 2.65 -21.53
CA GLN A 192 -3.20 3.07 -20.17
C GLN A 192 -2.00 3.47 -19.30
N ALA A 193 -0.88 2.75 -19.38
CA ALA A 193 0.36 3.13 -18.68
C ALA A 193 0.83 4.56 -19.05
N MET A 194 0.76 4.91 -20.34
CA MET A 194 1.12 6.26 -20.82
C MET A 194 0.10 7.31 -20.36
N VAL A 195 -1.19 6.96 -20.34
CA VAL A 195 -2.25 7.87 -19.87
C VAL A 195 -2.07 8.18 -18.38
N GLU A 196 -1.81 7.17 -17.55
CA GLU A 196 -1.54 7.34 -16.12
C GLU A 196 -0.27 8.18 -15.89
N HIS A 197 0.83 7.89 -16.61
CA HIS A 197 2.05 8.71 -16.55
C HIS A 197 1.77 10.18 -16.87
N ARG A 198 1.09 10.46 -17.99
CA ARG A 198 0.80 11.83 -18.43
C ARG A 198 -0.12 12.55 -17.46
N THR A 199 -1.09 11.87 -16.87
CA THR A 199 -2.02 12.42 -15.88
C THR A 199 -1.26 12.85 -14.62
N GLN A 200 -0.42 11.96 -14.05
CA GLN A 200 0.38 12.29 -12.87
C GLN A 200 1.44 13.37 -13.18
N ARG A 201 2.07 13.32 -14.35
CA ARG A 201 3.00 14.37 -14.78
C ARG A 201 2.31 15.72 -14.94
N ALA A 202 1.10 15.77 -15.49
CA ALA A 202 0.30 16.99 -15.60
C ALA A 202 -0.03 17.57 -14.22
N ALA A 203 -0.36 16.74 -13.24
CA ALA A 203 -0.58 17.17 -11.86
C ALA A 203 0.65 17.89 -11.28
N ARG A 204 1.85 17.32 -11.48
CA ARG A 204 3.11 17.96 -11.07
C ARG A 204 3.35 19.28 -11.78
N LEU A 205 3.06 19.37 -13.08
CA LEU A 205 3.23 20.61 -13.87
C LEU A 205 2.30 21.74 -13.42
N VAL A 206 1.12 21.43 -12.89
CA VAL A 206 0.19 22.42 -12.31
C VAL A 206 0.42 22.66 -10.81
N GLY A 207 1.52 22.14 -10.25
CA GLY A 207 1.94 22.39 -8.88
C GLY A 207 1.30 21.50 -7.82
N LEU A 208 0.71 20.36 -8.20
CA LEU A 208 0.24 19.35 -7.23
C LEU A 208 1.37 18.39 -6.86
N PRO A 209 1.50 18.03 -5.58
CA PRO A 209 2.29 16.86 -5.19
C PRO A 209 1.67 15.61 -5.83
N ALA A 210 2.44 14.92 -6.67
CA ALA A 210 2.05 13.64 -7.26
C ALA A 210 3.27 12.74 -7.37
N ALA A 211 3.05 11.42 -7.36
CA ALA A 211 4.12 10.43 -7.44
C ALA A 211 4.94 10.62 -8.72
N VAL A 212 6.24 10.34 -8.61
CA VAL A 212 7.14 10.39 -9.76
C VAL A 212 6.93 9.11 -10.57
N THR A 213 6.68 9.26 -11.86
CA THR A 213 6.45 8.13 -12.75
C THR A 213 7.24 8.26 -14.03
N THR A 214 7.58 7.11 -14.61
CA THR A 214 8.14 6.99 -15.96
C THR A 214 7.41 5.89 -16.73
N VAL A 215 7.55 5.90 -18.05
CA VAL A 215 7.14 4.78 -18.89
C VAL A 215 8.41 4.09 -19.36
N GLU A 216 8.58 2.84 -18.97
CA GLU A 216 9.67 1.97 -19.44
C GLU A 216 9.10 0.89 -20.38
N VAL A 217 9.96 0.26 -21.17
CA VAL A 217 9.57 -0.78 -22.13
C VAL A 217 10.45 -2.01 -21.91
N PHE A 218 9.82 -3.13 -21.54
CA PHE A 218 10.50 -4.42 -21.36
C PHE A 218 10.08 -5.36 -22.49
N ASP A 219 11.01 -5.66 -23.41
CA ASP A 219 10.78 -6.54 -24.57
C ASP A 219 9.50 -6.20 -25.36
N GLY A 220 9.33 -4.90 -25.64
CA GLY A 220 8.19 -4.34 -26.36
C GLY A 220 6.94 -4.08 -25.53
N ILE A 221 6.92 -4.43 -24.23
CA ILE A 221 5.78 -4.23 -23.33
C ILE A 221 5.96 -2.89 -22.59
N PRO A 222 5.15 -1.85 -22.88
CA PRO A 222 5.20 -0.60 -22.14
C PRO A 222 4.57 -0.76 -20.76
N VAL A 223 5.27 -0.28 -19.73
CA VAL A 223 4.80 -0.32 -18.34
C VAL A 223 4.93 1.04 -17.69
N LEU A 224 4.07 1.32 -16.71
CA LEU A 224 4.24 2.44 -15.82
C LEU A 224 5.15 2.01 -14.67
N VAL A 225 6.23 2.75 -14.46
CA VAL A 225 7.09 2.63 -13.27
C VAL A 225 6.77 3.80 -12.35
N VAL A 226 6.41 3.50 -11.11
CA VAL A 226 6.06 4.50 -10.08
C VAL A 226 7.10 4.43 -8.97
N GLU A 227 7.80 5.53 -8.73
CA GLU A 227 8.71 5.67 -7.59
C GLU A 227 7.90 5.72 -6.29
N ARG A 228 8.20 4.83 -5.36
CA ARG A 228 7.51 4.72 -4.07
C ARG A 228 7.81 5.93 -3.19
N PHE A 229 6.82 6.78 -2.97
CA PHE A 229 6.95 7.94 -2.09
C PHE A 229 7.00 7.58 -0.60
N ASP A 230 6.71 6.33 -0.25
CA ASP A 230 6.86 5.75 1.08
C ASP A 230 8.25 5.13 1.28
N ARG A 231 9.19 5.41 0.38
CA ARG A 231 10.60 5.02 0.42
C ARG A 231 11.47 6.24 0.17
N THR A 232 12.63 6.32 0.81
CA THR A 232 13.63 7.35 0.56
C THR A 232 14.99 6.66 0.39
N VAL A 233 15.58 6.80 -0.79
CA VAL A 233 16.91 6.26 -1.07
C VAL A 233 17.95 7.31 -0.69
N THR A 234 18.81 6.99 0.27
CA THR A 234 19.90 7.85 0.75
C THR A 234 21.07 7.85 -0.24
N ALA A 235 22.01 8.77 -0.07
CA ALA A 235 23.14 8.94 -0.99
C ALA A 235 24.10 7.72 -1.04
N ASP A 236 24.16 6.95 0.05
CA ASP A 236 24.91 5.69 0.16
C ASP A 236 24.10 4.46 -0.31
N GLY A 237 22.88 4.67 -0.80
CA GLY A 237 22.03 3.63 -1.37
C GLY A 237 21.14 2.90 -0.37
N HIS A 238 21.20 3.23 0.93
CA HIS A 238 20.25 2.71 1.91
C HIS A 238 18.82 3.19 1.62
N VAL A 239 17.81 2.42 2.04
CA VAL A 239 16.40 2.79 1.85
C VAL A 239 15.71 2.93 3.18
N GLU A 240 15.32 4.14 3.47
CA GLU A 240 14.46 4.45 4.61
C GLU A 240 13.00 4.27 4.20
N ARG A 241 12.24 3.51 5.00
CA ARG A 241 10.80 3.41 4.83
C ARG A 241 10.12 4.60 5.51
N VAL A 242 9.09 5.17 4.89
CA VAL A 242 8.22 6.19 5.48
C VAL A 242 6.88 5.55 5.81
N HIS A 243 6.39 5.74 7.03
CA HIS A 243 5.14 5.10 7.44
C HIS A 243 3.94 5.73 6.72
N GLN A 244 2.99 4.90 6.28
CA GLN A 244 1.80 5.34 5.56
C GLN A 244 0.57 4.52 5.90
N GLU A 245 -0.60 5.11 5.66
CA GLU A 245 -1.89 4.41 5.58
C GLU A 245 -2.82 5.11 4.58
N ASP A 246 -3.71 4.36 3.92
CA ASP A 246 -4.75 4.95 3.07
C ASP A 246 -5.94 5.48 3.90
N LEU A 247 -6.84 6.26 3.29
CA LEU A 247 -7.97 6.83 4.05
C LEU A 247 -8.98 5.79 4.55
N MET A 248 -9.08 4.61 3.94
CA MET A 248 -9.95 3.55 4.46
C MET A 248 -9.37 2.96 5.73
N GLN A 249 -8.05 2.76 5.78
CA GLN A 249 -7.32 2.35 6.98
C GLN A 249 -7.43 3.42 8.08
N ALA A 250 -7.22 4.69 7.74
CA ALA A 250 -7.31 5.81 8.68
C ALA A 250 -8.73 5.97 9.27
N LEU A 251 -9.76 5.66 8.49
CA LEU A 251 -11.16 5.68 8.92
C LEU A 251 -11.61 4.38 9.62
N GLY A 252 -10.80 3.32 9.57
CA GLY A 252 -11.15 2.01 10.12
C GLY A 252 -12.33 1.35 9.39
N ARG A 253 -12.37 1.47 8.06
CA ARG A 253 -13.49 0.99 7.21
C ARG A 253 -13.04 -0.06 6.21
N ASP A 254 -13.90 -1.04 5.93
CA ASP A 254 -13.65 -2.07 4.92
C ASP A 254 -13.30 -1.45 3.54
N PRO A 255 -12.15 -1.82 2.93
CA PRO A 255 -11.77 -1.37 1.59
C PRO A 255 -12.77 -1.70 0.48
N GLU A 256 -13.65 -2.70 0.64
CA GLU A 256 -14.74 -2.98 -0.31
C GLU A 256 -15.70 -1.79 -0.46
N THR A 257 -15.86 -0.98 0.60
CA THR A 257 -16.72 0.22 0.59
C THR A 257 -15.96 1.49 0.21
N LYS A 258 -14.88 1.40 -0.58
CA LYS A 258 -14.03 2.55 -0.92
C LYS A 258 -14.71 3.63 -1.76
N TYR A 259 -15.72 3.27 -2.55
CA TYR A 259 -16.46 4.21 -3.40
C TYR A 259 -17.60 4.88 -2.64
N GLN A 260 -17.78 6.18 -2.84
CA GLN A 260 -18.87 6.93 -2.21
C GLN A 260 -20.26 6.38 -2.61
N GLY A 261 -20.42 5.94 -3.86
CA GLY A 261 -21.67 5.32 -4.34
C GLY A 261 -22.06 4.04 -3.59
N ASP A 262 -21.06 3.32 -3.05
CA ASP A 262 -21.23 2.08 -2.29
C ASP A 262 -21.25 2.33 -0.76
N GLY A 263 -21.51 3.57 -0.35
CA GLY A 263 -21.55 3.99 1.06
C GLY A 263 -20.19 4.38 1.64
N GLY A 264 -19.13 4.46 0.81
CA GLY A 264 -17.80 4.94 1.18
C GLY A 264 -17.73 6.41 1.59
N PRO A 265 -16.58 6.86 2.09
CA PRO A 265 -16.42 8.24 2.53
C PRO A 265 -16.43 9.21 1.34
N GLY A 266 -17.23 10.27 1.46
CA GLY A 266 -17.20 11.40 0.53
C GLY A 266 -16.09 12.41 0.86
N VAL A 267 -16.01 13.46 0.05
CA VAL A 267 -14.99 14.53 0.17
C VAL A 267 -14.93 15.17 1.56
N HIS A 268 -16.08 15.38 2.22
CA HIS A 268 -16.13 15.97 3.57
C HIS A 268 -15.47 15.05 4.62
N THR A 269 -15.86 13.77 4.66
CA THR A 269 -15.28 12.79 5.59
C THR A 269 -13.77 12.62 5.35
N ALA A 270 -13.34 12.58 4.08
CA ALA A 270 -11.93 12.52 3.72
C ALA A 270 -11.16 13.77 4.21
N ALA A 271 -11.71 14.96 4.01
CA ALA A 271 -11.10 16.20 4.50
C ALA A 271 -11.02 16.26 6.04
N ASP A 272 -12.01 15.73 6.75
CA ASP A 272 -12.05 15.72 8.21
C ASP A 272 -10.98 14.79 8.81
N VAL A 273 -10.81 13.59 8.25
CA VAL A 273 -9.75 12.67 8.70
C VAL A 273 -8.36 13.22 8.37
N ILE A 274 -8.17 13.82 7.19
CA ILE A 274 -6.90 14.47 6.82
C ILE A 274 -6.57 15.61 7.78
N ARG A 275 -7.56 16.46 8.08
CA ARG A 275 -7.39 17.59 9.02
C ARG A 275 -6.98 17.10 10.40
N THR A 276 -7.66 16.07 10.90
CA THR A 276 -7.42 15.51 12.24
C THR A 276 -6.03 14.88 12.31
N ALA A 277 -5.66 14.09 11.30
CA ALA A 277 -4.39 13.36 11.30
C ALA A 277 -3.16 14.26 11.13
N CYS A 278 -3.26 15.34 10.35
CA CYS A 278 -2.13 16.24 10.08
C CYS A 278 -1.85 17.25 11.21
N GLY A 279 -2.77 17.43 12.17
CA GLY A 279 -2.64 18.41 13.23
C GLY A 279 -2.81 19.87 12.76
N ALA A 280 -2.91 20.80 13.71
CA ALA A 280 -3.32 22.18 13.44
C ALA A 280 -2.41 22.93 12.45
N ASP A 281 -1.09 22.71 12.53
CA ASP A 281 -0.11 23.46 11.73
C ASP A 281 -0.11 23.06 10.25
N ALA A 282 -0.33 21.76 9.95
CA ALA A 282 -0.31 21.24 8.58
C ALA A 282 -1.71 21.02 7.98
N ALA A 283 -2.76 20.99 8.82
CA ALA A 283 -4.14 20.72 8.43
C ALA A 283 -4.64 21.56 7.24
N ASN A 284 -4.46 22.89 7.29
CA ASN A 284 -4.97 23.78 6.25
C ASN A 284 -4.31 23.52 4.90
N THR A 285 -3.00 23.29 4.89
CA THR A 285 -2.25 22.95 3.67
C THR A 285 -2.68 21.59 3.14
N ALA A 286 -2.77 20.58 4.01
CA ALA A 286 -3.18 19.23 3.61
C ALA A 286 -4.59 19.18 3.03
N VAL A 287 -5.57 19.85 3.66
CA VAL A 287 -6.95 19.93 3.15
C VAL A 287 -7.01 20.72 1.85
N LYS A 288 -6.22 21.80 1.72
CA LYS A 288 -6.14 22.57 0.47
C LYS A 288 -5.58 21.73 -0.67
N ASP A 289 -4.51 20.97 -0.44
CA ASP A 289 -3.91 20.13 -1.47
C ASP A 289 -4.81 18.95 -1.84
N PHE A 290 -5.51 18.35 -0.86
CA PHE A 290 -6.58 17.38 -1.13
C PHE A 290 -7.68 17.98 -2.02
N PHE A 291 -8.18 19.16 -1.71
CA PHE A 291 -9.21 19.81 -2.52
C PHE A 291 -8.74 20.09 -3.95
N LYS A 292 -7.48 20.53 -4.13
CA LYS A 292 -6.91 20.70 -5.47
C LYS A 292 -6.79 19.37 -6.21
N ALA A 293 -6.45 18.27 -5.53
CA ALA A 293 -6.40 16.93 -6.14
C ALA A 293 -7.79 16.49 -6.60
N VAL A 294 -8.83 16.70 -5.78
CA VAL A 294 -10.24 16.45 -6.17
C VAL A 294 -10.62 17.28 -7.41
N ALA A 295 -10.29 18.58 -7.43
CA ALA A 295 -10.54 19.43 -8.59
C ALA A 295 -9.77 18.97 -9.84
N PHE A 296 -8.53 18.51 -9.67
CA PHE A 296 -7.72 17.97 -10.75
C PHE A 296 -8.35 16.71 -11.34
N HIS A 297 -8.77 15.74 -10.51
CA HIS A 297 -9.46 14.54 -10.97
C HIS A 297 -10.74 14.88 -11.75
N TRP A 298 -11.48 15.91 -11.34
CA TRP A 298 -12.64 16.37 -12.08
C TRP A 298 -12.26 16.91 -13.47
N VAL A 299 -11.25 17.78 -13.57
CA VAL A 299 -10.78 18.35 -14.85
C VAL A 299 -10.22 17.28 -15.79
N THR A 300 -9.53 16.28 -15.24
CA THR A 300 -8.96 15.19 -16.03
C THR A 300 -9.93 14.05 -16.29
N VAL A 301 -11.18 14.13 -15.81
CA VAL A 301 -12.17 13.05 -15.89
C VAL A 301 -11.57 11.74 -15.37
N SER A 302 -10.90 11.81 -14.22
CA SER A 302 -10.40 10.63 -13.50
C SER A 302 -11.52 10.06 -12.65
N THR A 303 -12.20 9.05 -13.18
CA THR A 303 -13.44 8.49 -12.62
C THR A 303 -13.21 7.53 -11.45
N ASP A 304 -11.98 7.12 -11.19
CA ASP A 304 -11.63 6.11 -10.18
C ASP A 304 -10.94 6.71 -8.92
N ALA A 305 -11.18 8.00 -8.64
CA ALA A 305 -10.59 8.69 -7.48
C ALA A 305 -11.35 8.37 -6.18
N HIS A 306 -11.19 7.13 -5.67
CA HIS A 306 -11.81 6.67 -4.43
C HIS A 306 -10.92 6.85 -3.19
N ALA A 307 -11.45 6.57 -1.99
CA ALA A 307 -10.78 6.85 -0.72
C ALA A 307 -9.39 6.20 -0.56
N LYS A 308 -9.17 4.99 -1.09
CA LYS A 308 -7.85 4.32 -1.07
C LYS A 308 -6.77 4.99 -1.94
N ASN A 309 -7.14 5.93 -2.82
CA ASN A 309 -6.20 6.68 -3.66
C ASN A 309 -5.69 7.96 -3.00
N TYR A 310 -6.00 8.13 -1.71
CA TYR A 310 -5.43 9.14 -0.84
C TYR A 310 -4.82 8.45 0.38
N SER A 311 -3.61 8.84 0.73
CA SER A 311 -2.87 8.29 1.87
C SER A 311 -2.34 9.39 2.76
N LEU A 312 -2.11 9.04 4.02
CA LEU A 312 -1.39 9.84 5.00
C LEU A 312 0.00 9.26 5.17
N LEU A 313 1.01 10.13 5.21
CA LEU A 313 2.38 9.78 5.58
C LEU A 313 2.62 10.23 7.01
N HIS A 314 3.03 9.31 7.88
CA HIS A 314 3.29 9.58 9.29
C HIS A 314 4.78 9.73 9.54
N ALA A 315 5.15 10.85 10.14
CA ALA A 315 6.49 11.13 10.64
C ALA A 315 6.42 11.52 12.12
N PRO A 316 7.55 11.48 12.86
CA PRO A 316 7.59 11.95 14.24
C PRO A 316 7.12 13.41 14.42
N ALA A 317 7.25 14.24 13.38
CA ALA A 317 6.83 15.64 13.38
C ALA A 317 5.32 15.85 13.05
N GLY A 318 4.58 14.77 12.81
CA GLY A 318 3.16 14.82 12.43
C GLY A 318 2.88 14.11 11.11
N SER A 319 1.59 13.97 10.79
CA SER A 319 1.15 13.38 9.53
C SER A 319 1.04 14.44 8.44
N ARG A 320 1.17 14.02 7.17
CA ARG A 320 0.90 14.85 6.00
C ARG A 320 0.17 14.06 4.94
N LEU A 321 -0.53 14.74 4.05
CA LEU A 321 -1.09 14.12 2.85
C LEU A 321 0.05 13.59 1.96
N ALA A 322 -0.09 12.35 1.49
CA ALA A 322 0.80 11.76 0.49
C ALA A 322 0.69 12.49 -0.85
N PRO A 323 1.71 12.42 -1.72
CA PRO A 323 1.57 12.81 -3.12
C PRO A 323 0.40 12.06 -3.77
N MET A 324 -0.33 12.68 -4.69
CA MET A 324 -1.36 11.99 -5.47
C MET A 324 -0.76 10.82 -6.27
N TYR A 325 -1.44 9.67 -6.28
CA TYR A 325 -1.06 8.47 -7.00
C TYR A 325 -2.30 7.79 -7.60
N ASP A 326 -2.09 6.78 -8.44
CA ASP A 326 -3.17 6.03 -9.12
C ASP A 326 -4.18 6.93 -9.86
N ALA A 327 -3.65 7.97 -10.51
CA ALA A 327 -4.44 8.96 -11.24
C ALA A 327 -4.30 8.76 -12.74
N ALA A 328 -5.41 8.38 -13.40
CA ALA A 328 -5.49 8.24 -14.85
C ALA A 328 -6.73 8.98 -15.39
N SER A 329 -6.58 9.67 -16.52
CA SER A 329 -7.69 10.32 -17.22
C SER A 329 -8.51 9.30 -18.02
N ALA A 330 -9.84 9.39 -17.95
CA ALA A 330 -10.74 8.62 -18.81
C ALA A 330 -10.97 9.28 -20.18
N LEU A 331 -10.51 10.52 -20.41
CA LEU A 331 -10.73 11.26 -21.67
C LEU A 331 -10.34 10.48 -22.94
N PRO A 332 -9.24 9.69 -22.97
CA PRO A 332 -8.89 8.88 -24.14
C PRO A 332 -9.80 7.66 -24.38
N TYR A 333 -10.69 7.34 -23.44
CA TYR A 333 -11.51 6.12 -23.41
C TYR A 333 -13.01 6.48 -23.40
N PRO A 334 -13.61 6.78 -24.56
CA PRO A 334 -15.00 7.29 -24.64
C PRO A 334 -16.05 6.29 -24.12
N ASP A 335 -15.71 5.01 -24.04
CA ASP A 335 -16.60 3.95 -23.55
C ASP A 335 -16.60 3.83 -22.01
N ILE A 336 -15.63 4.45 -21.32
CA ILE A 336 -15.64 4.54 -19.85
C ILE A 336 -16.61 5.65 -19.44
N ARG A 337 -17.78 5.27 -18.90
CA ARG A 337 -18.72 6.19 -18.27
C ARG A 337 -18.43 6.26 -16.77
N GLY A 338 -18.24 7.47 -16.26
CA GLY A 338 -18.15 7.77 -14.83
C GLY A 338 -19.51 7.87 -14.15
#